data_AF-A0A3D1MBB6-F1
#
_entry.id   AF-A0A3D1MBB6-F1
#
_cell.length_a   1.000
_cell.length_b   1.000
_cell.length_c   1.000
_cell.angle_alpha   90.00
_cell.angle_beta   90.00
_cell.angle_gamma   90.00
#
_symmetry.space_group_name_H-M   'P 1'
#
loop_
_entity.id
_entity.type
_entity.pdbx_description
1 polymer ?
#
loop_
_entity_poly.entity_id
_entity_poly.type
_entity_poly.pdbx_seq_one_letter_code
_entity_poly.pdbx_strand_id
1 'polypeptide(L)'
;MQRLSIFIMFMACYLLSSAQVDERLTDLSRYIAGMPAPTFTSDDKLNDATPSDYSEDCESAFDRLNEKHLEPISEWAGSSSVISNSDRQKTLFYPFAGADFIYADAFFGEVDNMILIGQQDAGTLPDFDAMSQYEIKEYLNAIYSSLSISNRLGFFRTKDMNRQFRDNHVNGTIHSILWYMARAEMKIVSIR
;
A
#
# COMPACT_ATOMS: atom_id res chain seq x y z
N MET A 1 -32.33 6.06 57.16
CA MET A 1 -31.10 5.56 56.51
C MET A 1 -31.48 5.08 55.12
N GLN A 2 -30.73 5.51 54.08
CA GLN A 2 -30.61 4.92 52.73
C GLN A 2 -31.88 4.94 51.84
N ARG A 3 -31.85 5.30 50.54
CA ARG A 3 -30.75 5.57 49.58
C ARG A 3 -31.26 6.49 48.48
N LEU A 4 -30.36 7.41 48.09
CA LEU A 4 -30.41 8.27 46.94
C LEU A 4 -30.12 7.43 45.69
N SER A 5 -30.91 7.53 44.62
CA SER A 5 -30.56 6.99 43.31
C SER A 5 -30.77 8.06 42.26
N ILE A 6 -29.71 8.85 42.05
CA ILE A 6 -29.53 9.73 40.90
C ILE A 6 -29.04 8.84 39.76
N PHE A 7 -29.85 8.67 38.72
CA PHE A 7 -29.46 8.03 37.47
C PHE A 7 -28.77 9.09 36.61
N ILE A 8 -27.43 9.17 36.68
CA ILE A 8 -26.66 9.91 35.65
C ILE A 8 -26.47 8.94 34.49
N MET A 9 -27.25 9.14 33.45
CA MET A 9 -27.01 8.54 32.14
C MET A 9 -25.80 9.25 31.52
N PHE A 10 -24.59 8.80 31.86
CA PHE A 10 -23.41 9.10 31.06
C PHE A 10 -23.57 8.37 29.73
N MET A 11 -24.26 9.00 28.79
CA MET A 11 -24.10 8.71 27.37
C MET A 11 -22.70 9.17 27.01
N ALA A 12 -21.71 8.34 27.33
CA ALA A 12 -20.40 8.42 26.73
C ALA A 12 -20.62 8.21 25.22
N CYS A 13 -20.77 9.32 24.50
CA CYS A 13 -20.45 9.35 23.09
C CYS A 13 -19.01 8.86 23.00
N TYR A 14 -18.86 7.57 22.71
CA TYR A 14 -17.64 7.07 22.11
C TYR A 14 -17.48 7.84 20.81
N LEU A 15 -16.70 8.92 20.86
CA LEU A 15 -16.04 9.46 19.69
C LEU A 15 -15.09 8.36 19.21
N LEU A 16 -15.64 7.39 18.47
CA LEU A 16 -14.86 6.69 17.46
C LEU A 16 -14.42 7.80 16.51
N SER A 17 -13.21 8.33 16.75
CA SER A 17 -12.56 9.18 15.78
C SER A 17 -12.34 8.29 14.57
N SER A 18 -13.26 8.32 13.60
CA SER A 18 -13.00 7.76 12.29
C SER A 18 -11.74 8.44 11.80
N ALA A 19 -10.69 7.67 11.59
CA ALA A 19 -9.45 8.21 11.05
C ALA A 19 -9.78 8.93 9.73
N GLN A 20 -9.45 10.22 9.66
CA GLN A 20 -9.74 11.02 8.48
C GLN A 20 -8.81 10.55 7.36
N VAL A 21 -9.40 10.20 6.21
CA VAL A 21 -8.63 9.87 4.99
C VAL A 21 -7.87 11.11 4.52
N ASP A 22 -6.60 10.93 4.22
CA ASP A 22 -5.80 11.89 3.49
C ASP A 22 -6.00 11.63 1.99
N GLU A 23 -6.90 12.41 1.40
CA GLU A 23 -7.24 12.30 -0.01
C GLU A 23 -6.04 12.59 -0.91
N ARG A 24 -5.15 13.53 -0.53
CA ARG A 24 -3.96 13.84 -1.34
C ARG A 24 -2.95 12.71 -1.30
N LEU A 25 -2.72 12.07 -0.15
CA LEU A 25 -1.86 10.89 -0.06
C LEU A 25 -2.45 9.68 -0.79
N THR A 26 -3.76 9.49 -0.70
CA THR A 26 -4.46 8.44 -1.45
C THR A 26 -4.36 8.68 -2.96
N ASP A 27 -4.42 9.94 -3.39
CA ASP A 27 -4.27 10.28 -4.80
C ASP A 27 -2.81 10.16 -5.27
N LEU A 28 -1.85 10.45 -4.38
CA LEU A 28 -0.42 10.21 -4.63
C LEU A 28 -0.16 8.72 -4.88
N SER A 29 -0.71 7.84 -4.05
CA SER A 29 -0.52 6.39 -4.22
C SER A 29 -1.13 5.89 -5.54
N ARG A 30 -2.30 6.42 -5.92
CA ARG A 30 -2.93 6.16 -7.23
C ARG A 30 -2.09 6.64 -8.39
N TYR A 31 -1.55 7.85 -8.33
CA TYR A 31 -0.66 8.38 -9.36
C TYR A 31 0.57 7.49 -9.55
N ILE A 32 1.24 7.13 -8.44
CA ILE A 32 2.37 6.19 -8.43
C ILE A 32 1.97 4.83 -9.02
N ALA A 33 0.74 4.38 -8.77
CA ALA A 33 0.24 3.11 -9.26
C ALA A 33 -0.21 3.14 -10.72
N GLY A 34 -0.15 4.28 -11.42
CA GLY A 34 -0.70 4.42 -12.77
C GLY A 34 -2.22 4.25 -12.80
N MET A 35 -2.90 4.75 -11.76
CA MET A 35 -4.37 4.78 -11.63
C MET A 35 -4.87 6.23 -11.78
N PRO A 36 -6.18 6.44 -12.04
CA PRO A 36 -6.76 7.79 -12.06
C PRO A 36 -6.49 8.52 -10.74
N ALA A 37 -5.83 9.68 -10.83
CA ALA A 37 -5.41 10.46 -9.68
C ALA A 37 -5.60 11.98 -9.91
N PRO A 38 -6.85 12.50 -9.79
CA PRO A 38 -7.22 13.83 -10.29
C PRO A 38 -6.31 14.99 -9.84
N THR A 39 -5.83 14.98 -8.60
CA THR A 39 -4.96 16.02 -8.02
C THR A 39 -3.60 16.06 -8.71
N PHE A 40 -3.08 14.90 -9.12
CA PHE A 40 -1.77 14.77 -9.75
C PHE A 40 -1.88 14.81 -11.28
N THR A 41 -2.93 14.24 -11.87
CA THR A 41 -3.15 14.25 -13.32
C THR A 41 -3.64 15.58 -13.85
N SER A 42 -4.17 16.48 -13.01
CA SER A 42 -4.53 17.84 -13.41
C SER A 42 -3.33 18.80 -13.47
N ASP A 43 -2.18 18.39 -12.95
CA ASP A 43 -0.94 19.16 -13.03
C ASP A 43 -0.23 18.86 -14.35
N ASP A 44 -0.06 19.88 -15.19
CA ASP A 44 0.53 19.73 -16.53
C ASP A 44 1.95 19.12 -16.47
N LYS A 45 2.76 19.48 -15.46
CA LYS A 45 4.13 18.96 -15.33
C LYS A 45 4.12 17.46 -15.04
N LEU A 46 3.22 17.01 -14.17
CA LEU A 46 3.09 15.59 -13.83
C LEU A 46 2.47 14.78 -14.96
N ASN A 47 1.42 15.33 -15.59
CA ASN A 47 0.76 14.70 -16.72
C ASN A 47 1.72 14.53 -17.91
N ASP A 48 2.49 15.57 -18.25
CA ASP A 48 3.48 15.51 -19.35
C ASP A 48 4.67 14.60 -19.04
N ALA A 49 5.03 14.44 -17.77
CA ALA A 49 6.10 13.54 -17.34
C ALA A 49 5.68 12.06 -17.35
N THR A 50 4.38 11.79 -17.24
CA THR A 50 3.85 10.42 -17.18
C THR A 50 3.98 9.75 -18.56
N PRO A 51 4.66 8.59 -18.68
CA PRO A 51 4.71 7.87 -19.94
C PRO A 51 3.29 7.51 -20.43
N SER A 52 3.03 7.61 -21.73
CA SER A 52 1.69 7.37 -22.32
C SER A 52 1.10 6.01 -21.96
N ASP A 53 1.96 4.99 -21.90
CA ASP A 53 1.56 3.59 -21.72
C ASP A 53 1.62 3.18 -20.23
N TYR A 54 2.00 4.10 -19.33
CA TYR A 54 2.29 3.79 -17.93
C TYR A 54 1.09 3.19 -17.18
N SER A 55 -0.11 3.73 -17.42
CA SER A 55 -1.35 3.25 -16.82
C SER A 55 -1.65 1.82 -17.24
N GLU A 56 -1.60 1.54 -18.55
CA GLU A 56 -1.86 0.22 -19.14
C GLU A 56 -0.82 -0.81 -18.71
N ASP A 57 0.46 -0.41 -18.66
CA ASP A 57 1.55 -1.24 -18.17
C ASP A 57 1.36 -1.65 -16.70
N CYS A 58 1.02 -0.68 -15.84
CA CYS A 58 0.80 -0.94 -14.43
C CYS A 58 -0.46 -1.80 -14.19
N GLU A 59 -1.53 -1.58 -14.96
CA GLU A 59 -2.74 -2.40 -14.92
C GLU A 59 -2.44 -3.84 -15.34
N SER A 60 -1.81 -4.02 -16.49
CA SER A 60 -1.39 -5.34 -16.98
C SER A 60 -0.44 -6.06 -16.01
N ALA A 61 0.43 -5.32 -15.33
CA ALA A 61 1.32 -5.88 -14.32
C ALA A 61 0.56 -6.32 -13.06
N PHE A 62 -0.44 -5.55 -12.62
CA PHE A 62 -1.28 -5.92 -11.48
C PHE A 62 -2.20 -7.09 -11.81
N ASP A 63 -2.84 -7.12 -12.98
CA ASP A 63 -3.71 -8.22 -13.39
C ASP A 63 -2.95 -9.56 -13.39
N ARG A 64 -1.74 -9.57 -13.96
CA ARG A 64 -0.86 -10.74 -13.92
C ARG A 64 -0.48 -11.15 -12.50
N LEU A 65 -0.20 -10.19 -11.61
CA LEU A 65 0.08 -10.48 -10.21
C LEU A 65 -1.14 -11.10 -9.53
N ASN A 66 -2.32 -10.51 -9.74
CA ASN A 66 -3.57 -10.94 -9.15
C ASN A 66 -3.92 -12.37 -9.58
N GLU A 67 -4.02 -12.62 -10.89
CA GLU A 67 -4.39 -13.92 -11.45
C GLU A 67 -3.38 -15.04 -11.10
N LYS A 68 -2.08 -14.73 -11.08
CA LYS A 68 -1.04 -15.76 -10.87
C LYS A 68 -0.75 -16.04 -9.41
N HIS A 69 -0.95 -15.06 -8.53
CA HIS A 69 -0.51 -15.17 -7.15
C HIS A 69 -1.60 -14.80 -6.15
N LEU A 70 -2.17 -13.60 -6.22
CA LEU A 70 -3.04 -13.10 -5.14
C LEU A 70 -4.36 -13.86 -5.03
N GLU A 71 -5.02 -14.15 -6.16
CA GLU A 71 -6.24 -14.95 -6.19
C GLU A 71 -6.01 -16.38 -5.68
N PRO A 72 -5.03 -17.16 -6.22
CA PRO A 72 -4.72 -18.48 -5.68
C PRO A 72 -4.38 -18.48 -4.19
N ILE A 73 -3.64 -17.46 -3.72
CA ILE A 73 -3.30 -17.31 -2.30
C ILE A 73 -4.56 -17.08 -1.47
N SER A 74 -5.40 -16.14 -1.87
CA SER A 74 -6.64 -15.79 -1.16
C SER A 74 -7.62 -16.97 -1.12
N GLU A 75 -7.77 -17.69 -2.22
CA GLU A 75 -8.61 -18.91 -2.30
C GLU A 75 -8.09 -20.02 -1.39
N TRP A 76 -6.78 -20.25 -1.38
CA TRP A 76 -6.15 -21.22 -0.48
C TRP A 76 -6.31 -20.79 0.98
N ALA A 77 -6.05 -19.53 1.30
CA ALA A 77 -6.17 -18.99 2.65
C ALA A 77 -7.61 -19.03 3.18
N GLY A 78 -8.59 -18.78 2.32
CA GLY A 78 -10.02 -18.88 2.63
C GLY A 78 -10.52 -20.31 2.86
N SER A 79 -9.97 -21.29 2.12
CA SER A 79 -10.35 -22.70 2.24
C SER A 79 -9.55 -23.48 3.30
N SER A 80 -8.40 -22.95 3.72
CA SER A 80 -7.50 -23.58 4.68
C SER A 80 -8.02 -23.48 6.11
N SER A 81 -8.00 -24.60 6.84
CA SER A 81 -8.29 -24.63 8.28
C SER A 81 -7.16 -24.03 9.15
N VAL A 82 -6.04 -23.63 8.52
CA VAL A 82 -4.88 -23.05 9.21
C VAL A 82 -5.18 -21.64 9.72
N ILE A 83 -6.06 -20.89 9.05
CA ILE A 83 -6.48 -19.54 9.45
C ILE A 83 -7.88 -19.65 10.02
N SER A 84 -7.98 -19.73 11.35
CA SER A 84 -9.29 -19.86 11.99
C SER A 84 -10.10 -18.57 11.84
N ASN A 85 -11.43 -18.68 11.79
CA ASN A 85 -12.32 -17.50 11.79
C ASN A 85 -12.11 -16.61 13.02
N SER A 86 -11.59 -17.16 14.13
CA SER A 86 -11.26 -16.39 15.32
C SER A 86 -9.97 -15.57 15.21
N ASP A 87 -9.13 -15.86 14.21
CA ASP A 87 -7.91 -15.11 13.93
C ASP A 87 -8.14 -13.96 12.95
N ARG A 88 -9.25 -13.99 12.20
CA ARG A 88 -9.66 -12.97 11.22
C ARG A 88 -10.18 -11.64 11.84
N GLN A 89 -9.89 -11.39 13.10
CA GLN A 89 -10.28 -10.18 13.87
C GLN A 89 -9.20 -9.85 14.91
N LYS A 90 -7.94 -10.08 14.53
CA LYS A 90 -6.78 -9.88 15.41
C LYS A 90 -5.73 -9.06 14.67
N THR A 91 -4.70 -8.67 15.41
CA THR A 91 -3.51 -8.07 14.83
C THR A 91 -2.65 -9.14 14.17
N LEU A 92 -2.37 -9.00 12.88
CA LEU A 92 -1.33 -9.75 12.19
C LEU A 92 0.04 -9.19 12.56
N PHE A 93 0.92 -10.06 13.05
CA PHE A 93 2.34 -9.76 13.21
C PHE A 93 3.13 -10.47 12.11
N TYR A 94 3.64 -9.72 11.14
CA TYR A 94 4.33 -10.24 9.96
C TYR A 94 5.79 -9.75 9.95
N PRO A 95 6.70 -10.46 10.65
CA PRO A 95 8.11 -10.14 10.63
C PRO A 95 8.72 -10.50 9.27
N PHE A 96 9.78 -9.79 8.88
CA PHE A 96 10.46 -9.93 7.59
C PHE A 96 9.62 -9.52 6.37
N ALA A 97 8.67 -8.59 6.56
CA ALA A 97 7.82 -8.04 5.51
C ALA A 97 8.60 -7.31 4.41
N GLY A 98 9.47 -6.36 4.78
CA GLY A 98 10.00 -5.43 3.78
C GLY A 98 8.87 -4.67 3.06
N ALA A 99 8.70 -4.91 1.75
CA ALA A 99 7.64 -4.31 0.92
C ALA A 99 6.45 -5.27 0.67
N ASP A 100 6.36 -6.38 1.40
CA ASP A 100 5.50 -7.54 1.12
C ASP A 100 4.03 -7.38 1.56
N PHE A 101 3.55 -6.14 1.69
CA PHE A 101 2.20 -5.84 2.16
C PHE A 101 1.11 -6.62 1.38
N ILE A 102 1.21 -6.66 0.05
CA ILE A 102 0.17 -7.26 -0.80
C ILE A 102 -0.02 -8.77 -0.56
N TYR A 103 1.05 -9.48 -0.22
CA TYR A 103 0.97 -10.91 0.08
C TYR A 103 0.44 -11.14 1.48
N ALA A 104 0.86 -10.33 2.45
CA ALA A 104 0.29 -10.37 3.78
C ALA A 104 -1.24 -10.10 3.74
N ASP A 105 -1.68 -9.19 2.88
CA ASP A 105 -3.10 -8.93 2.61
C ASP A 105 -3.79 -10.11 1.92
N ALA A 106 -3.18 -10.70 0.87
CA ALA A 106 -3.76 -11.87 0.21
C ALA A 106 -3.90 -13.10 1.15
N PHE A 107 -2.93 -13.33 2.04
CA PHE A 107 -3.00 -14.43 3.00
C PHE A 107 -3.95 -14.15 4.16
N PHE A 108 -4.02 -12.90 4.65
CA PHE A 108 -4.59 -12.59 5.96
C PHE A 108 -5.48 -11.34 6.00
N GLY A 109 -5.87 -10.76 4.86
CA GLY A 109 -6.48 -9.41 4.75
C GLY A 109 -7.75 -9.18 5.56
N GLU A 110 -8.42 -10.24 6.02
CA GLU A 110 -9.45 -10.16 7.06
C GLU A 110 -8.81 -9.99 8.44
N VAL A 111 -7.98 -8.96 8.68
CA VAL A 111 -7.43 -8.64 10.02
C VAL A 111 -7.67 -7.17 10.35
N ASP A 112 -7.88 -6.87 11.63
CA ASP A 112 -8.14 -5.49 12.06
C ASP A 112 -6.89 -4.60 11.95
N ASN A 113 -5.71 -5.20 12.13
CA ASN A 113 -4.43 -4.49 12.15
C ASN A 113 -3.33 -5.36 11.56
N MET A 114 -2.40 -4.76 10.82
CA MET A 114 -1.19 -5.42 10.32
C MET A 114 0.06 -4.70 10.84
N ILE A 115 0.96 -5.44 11.46
CA ILE A 115 2.28 -4.97 11.86
C ILE A 115 3.30 -5.65 10.94
N LEU A 116 3.79 -4.89 9.96
CA LEU A 116 4.79 -5.32 9.01
C LEU A 116 6.17 -4.84 9.45
N ILE A 117 7.12 -5.76 9.64
CA ILE A 117 8.50 -5.41 10.04
C ILE A 117 9.48 -5.83 8.97
N GLY A 118 10.22 -4.89 8.39
CA GLY A 118 11.28 -5.14 7.40
C GLY A 118 12.67 -4.72 7.88
N GLN A 119 13.71 -5.18 7.18
CA GLN A 119 15.08 -4.71 7.39
C GLN A 119 15.41 -3.49 6.50
N GLN A 120 14.62 -3.30 5.44
CA GLN A 120 14.79 -2.22 4.47
C GLN A 120 14.34 -0.89 5.06
N ASP A 121 14.99 0.19 4.62
CA ASP A 121 14.56 1.54 4.99
C ASP A 121 13.14 1.81 4.49
N ALA A 122 12.38 2.57 5.26
CA ALA A 122 11.04 2.99 4.86
C ALA A 122 11.09 3.87 3.59
N GLY A 123 12.13 4.70 3.45
CA GLY A 123 12.27 5.67 2.37
C GLY A 123 11.50 6.95 2.63
N THR A 124 11.36 7.79 1.60
CA THR A 124 10.69 9.10 1.67
C THR A 124 9.73 9.27 0.52
N LEU A 125 8.61 9.98 0.75
CA LEU A 125 7.70 10.33 -0.33
C LEU A 125 8.41 11.19 -1.40
N PRO A 126 8.06 11.04 -2.69
CA PRO A 126 8.63 11.88 -3.73
C PRO A 126 8.19 13.33 -3.55
N ASP A 127 9.14 14.26 -3.63
CA ASP A 127 8.85 15.69 -3.76
C ASP A 127 8.76 16.05 -5.23
N PHE A 128 7.58 15.86 -5.81
CA PHE A 128 7.36 16.15 -7.22
C PHE A 128 7.50 17.63 -7.55
N ASP A 129 7.34 18.55 -6.59
CA ASP A 129 7.50 19.98 -6.84
C ASP A 129 8.98 20.31 -7.12
N ALA A 130 9.89 19.66 -6.39
CA ALA A 130 11.34 19.77 -6.58
C ALA A 130 11.89 19.02 -7.80
N MET A 131 11.18 18.03 -8.33
CA MET A 131 11.62 17.23 -9.48
C MET A 131 11.33 17.91 -10.83
N SER A 132 12.21 17.69 -11.80
CA SER A 132 11.96 17.95 -13.22
C SER A 132 11.05 16.88 -13.83
N GLN A 133 10.46 17.17 -15.00
CA GLN A 133 9.66 16.16 -15.74
C GLN A 133 10.46 14.89 -16.05
N TYR A 134 11.76 15.03 -16.33
CA TYR A 134 12.64 13.90 -16.56
C TYR A 134 12.80 13.04 -15.30
N GLU A 135 13.05 13.65 -14.14
CA GLU A 135 13.18 12.91 -12.86
C GLU A 135 11.87 12.24 -12.45
N ILE A 136 10.72 12.87 -12.69
CA ILE A 136 9.40 12.26 -12.46
C ILE A 136 9.22 11.02 -13.35
N LYS A 137 9.55 11.12 -14.63
CA LYS A 137 9.50 9.99 -15.56
C LYS A 137 10.41 8.85 -15.12
N GLU A 138 11.64 9.15 -14.74
CA GLU A 138 12.60 8.16 -14.25
C GLU A 138 12.11 7.50 -12.95
N TYR A 139 11.52 8.27 -12.04
CA TYR A 139 10.91 7.76 -10.82
C TYR A 139 9.77 6.76 -11.11
N LEU A 140 8.84 7.10 -11.99
CA LEU A 140 7.72 6.22 -12.36
C LEU A 140 8.21 4.92 -13.01
N ASN A 141 9.18 5.03 -13.92
CA ASN A 141 9.83 3.88 -14.55
C ASN A 141 10.59 3.01 -13.54
N ALA A 142 11.29 3.63 -12.59
CA ALA A 142 12.03 2.93 -11.55
C ALA A 142 11.11 2.13 -10.64
N ILE A 143 9.95 2.68 -10.24
CA ILE A 143 8.96 1.95 -9.45
C ILE A 143 8.41 0.76 -10.23
N TYR A 144 7.95 0.98 -11.47
CA TYR A 144 7.43 -0.10 -12.30
C TYR A 144 8.45 -1.23 -12.48
N SER A 145 9.70 -0.88 -12.79
CA SER A 145 10.81 -1.82 -12.91
C SER A 145 11.11 -2.54 -11.60
N SER A 146 11.04 -1.83 -10.47
CA SER A 146 11.32 -2.40 -9.14
C SER A 146 10.37 -3.55 -8.79
N LEU A 147 9.09 -3.41 -9.16
CA LEU A 147 8.02 -4.36 -8.88
C LEU A 147 7.95 -5.49 -9.92
N SER A 148 8.54 -5.31 -11.10
CA SER A 148 8.41 -6.27 -12.21
C SER A 148 8.86 -7.69 -11.85
N ILE A 149 9.95 -7.83 -11.09
CA ILE A 149 10.47 -9.13 -10.69
C ILE A 149 9.62 -9.74 -9.57
N SER A 150 9.30 -8.97 -8.52
CA SER A 150 8.50 -9.47 -7.40
C SER A 150 7.12 -9.90 -7.85
N ASN A 151 6.45 -9.05 -8.63
CA ASN A 151 5.09 -9.32 -9.13
C ASN A 151 5.05 -10.55 -10.04
N ARG A 152 6.10 -10.77 -10.84
CA ARG A 152 6.19 -11.97 -11.69
C ARG A 152 6.46 -13.23 -10.88
N LEU A 153 7.36 -13.16 -9.90
CA LEU A 153 7.83 -14.34 -9.16
C LEU A 153 6.96 -14.72 -7.95
N GLY A 154 6.16 -13.81 -7.41
CA GLY A 154 5.40 -14.06 -6.19
C GLY A 154 6.15 -13.71 -4.91
N PHE A 155 7.36 -13.15 -4.99
CA PHE A 155 8.18 -12.80 -3.83
C PHE A 155 9.30 -11.81 -4.19
N PHE A 156 9.76 -11.06 -3.20
CA PHE A 156 10.91 -10.18 -3.35
C PHE A 156 12.24 -10.92 -3.26
N ARG A 157 13.18 -10.61 -4.17
CA ARG A 157 14.57 -11.07 -4.07
C ARG A 157 15.44 -9.97 -3.49
N THR A 158 16.06 -10.24 -2.34
CA THR A 158 16.87 -9.26 -1.59
C THR A 158 17.96 -8.59 -2.41
N LYS A 159 18.59 -9.32 -3.35
CA LYS A 159 19.61 -8.74 -4.25
C LYS A 159 19.04 -7.68 -5.19
N ASP A 160 17.81 -7.88 -5.68
CA ASP A 160 17.15 -6.91 -6.55
C ASP A 160 16.66 -5.71 -5.75
N MET A 161 16.00 -5.96 -4.61
CA MET A 161 15.58 -4.90 -3.68
C MET A 161 16.76 -4.00 -3.27
N ASN A 162 17.90 -4.58 -2.89
CA ASN A 162 19.07 -3.81 -2.49
C ASN A 162 19.65 -2.96 -3.63
N ARG A 163 19.44 -3.37 -4.88
CA ARG A 163 19.88 -2.60 -6.04
C ARG A 163 18.86 -1.50 -6.38
N GLN A 164 17.58 -1.83 -6.33
CA GLN A 164 16.46 -0.94 -6.67
C GLN A 164 16.26 0.15 -5.62
N PHE A 165 16.37 -0.18 -4.32
CA PHE A 165 16.17 0.76 -3.22
C PHE A 165 17.39 1.61 -2.84
N ARG A 166 18.47 1.52 -3.64
CA ARG A 166 19.65 2.39 -3.54
C ARG A 166 19.72 3.40 -4.67
N ASP A 167 18.75 3.40 -5.58
CA ASP A 167 18.58 4.46 -6.57
C ASP A 167 18.08 5.72 -5.86
N ASN A 168 18.46 6.90 -6.34
CA ASN A 168 18.10 8.17 -5.70
C ASN A 168 16.59 8.44 -5.69
N HIS A 169 15.84 7.82 -6.61
CA HIS A 169 14.42 8.08 -6.80
C HIS A 169 13.50 7.15 -5.99
N VAL A 170 13.90 5.89 -5.79
CA VAL A 170 13.12 4.89 -5.03
C VAL A 170 13.99 4.44 -3.86
N ASN A 171 13.87 5.11 -2.71
CA ASN A 171 14.85 5.01 -1.61
C ASN A 171 14.35 4.20 -0.40
N GLY A 172 13.42 3.27 -0.62
CA GLY A 172 12.87 2.42 0.44
C GLY A 172 11.59 1.72 0.04
N THR A 173 10.93 1.07 1.00
CA THR A 173 9.74 0.24 0.75
C THR A 173 8.45 1.05 0.57
N ILE A 174 8.40 2.32 0.99
CA ILE A 174 7.19 3.14 0.95
C ILE A 174 6.61 3.24 -0.46
N HIS A 175 7.46 3.35 -1.49
CA HIS A 175 7.02 3.47 -2.88
C HIS A 175 6.25 2.22 -3.35
N SER A 176 6.79 1.04 -3.05
CA SER A 176 6.15 -0.25 -3.36
C SER A 176 4.88 -0.46 -2.53
N ILE A 177 4.91 -0.08 -1.25
CA ILE A 177 3.73 -0.17 -0.36
C ILE A 177 2.60 0.72 -0.89
N LEU A 178 2.90 1.97 -1.27
CA LEU A 178 1.92 2.89 -1.86
C LEU A 178 1.33 2.31 -3.14
N TRP A 179 2.17 1.77 -4.03
CA TRP A 179 1.73 1.13 -5.27
C TRP A 179 0.76 -0.02 -4.98
N TYR A 180 1.11 -0.92 -4.05
CA TYR A 180 0.25 -2.05 -3.68
C TYR A 180 -1.03 -1.63 -2.98
N MET A 181 -0.96 -0.69 -2.03
CA MET A 181 -2.14 -0.19 -1.33
C MET A 181 -3.14 0.46 -2.29
N ALA A 182 -2.65 1.24 -3.27
CA ALA A 182 -3.52 1.81 -4.29
C ALA A 182 -4.21 0.74 -5.13
N ARG A 183 -3.46 -0.29 -5.56
CA ARG A 183 -3.98 -1.40 -6.36
C ARG A 183 -4.91 -2.33 -5.58
N ALA A 184 -4.75 -2.42 -4.26
CA ALA A 184 -5.70 -3.05 -3.33
C ALA A 184 -6.86 -2.11 -2.93
N GLU A 185 -7.04 -0.98 -3.64
CA GLU A 185 -8.08 0.03 -3.41
C GLU A 185 -8.12 0.63 -1.99
N MET A 186 -6.99 0.58 -1.27
CA MET A 186 -6.89 1.10 0.09
C MET A 186 -6.77 2.62 0.12
N LYS A 187 -7.29 3.20 1.20
CA LYS A 187 -7.19 4.64 1.49
C LYS A 187 -6.14 4.91 2.55
N ILE A 188 -5.40 6.00 2.38
CA ILE A 188 -4.33 6.37 3.29
C ILE A 188 -4.84 7.42 4.27
N VAL A 189 -4.60 7.17 5.55
CA VAL A 189 -4.93 8.12 6.64
C VAL A 189 -3.74 9.02 6.96
N SER A 190 -2.56 8.42 7.11
CA SER A 190 -1.33 9.15 7.44
C SER A 190 -0.11 8.28 7.22
N ILE A 191 1.03 8.92 6.98
CA ILE A 191 2.37 8.31 6.99
C ILE A 191 3.20 9.12 8.00
N ARG A 192 3.97 8.44 8.86
CA ARG A 192 4.71 9.05 9.97
C ARG A 192 6.15 8.57 10.03
#